data_AF-U7VG94-F1
#
_entry.id   AF-U7VG94-F1
#
_cell.length_a   1.000
_cell.length_b   1.000
_cell.length_c   1.000
_cell.angle_alpha   90.00
_cell.angle_beta   90.00
_cell.angle_gamma   90.00
#
_symmetry.space_group_name_H-M   'P 1'
#
loop_
_entity.id
_entity.type
_entity.pdbx_description
1 polymer ?
#
loop_
_entity_poly.entity_id
_entity_poly.type
_entity_poly.pdbx_seq_one_letter_code
_entity_poly.pdbx_strand_id
1 'polypeptide(L)' 'MDSYEFKIKTKREDIDFINKIMEAYEGVGIVRTKNADEGDLTIVSTTDFKEDVRMIVEDLNRKWVKAEIVWEGPWSGEL' A
#
# COMPACT_ATOMS: atom_id res chain seq x y z
N MET A 1 17.33 -5.64 -8.29
CA MET A 1 15.99 -5.03 -8.19
C MET A 1 15.69 -4.94 -6.72
N ASP A 2 15.87 -3.76 -6.14
CA ASP A 2 15.60 -3.51 -4.74
C ASP A 2 14.10 -3.27 -4.56
N SER A 3 13.48 -4.03 -3.67
CA SER A 3 12.07 -3.88 -3.34
C SER A 3 11.90 -2.84 -2.22
N TYR A 4 10.80 -2.12 -2.27
CA TYR A 4 10.40 -1.11 -1.31
C TYR A 4 9.03 -1.48 -0.73
N GLU A 5 8.84 -1.21 0.54
CA GLU A 5 7.65 -1.60 1.29
C GLU A 5 7.02 -0.39 1.96
N PHE A 6 5.69 -0.33 1.91
CA PHE A 6 4.85 0.60 2.65
C PHE A 6 3.96 -0.20 3.60
N LYS A 7 3.94 0.16 4.87
CA LYS A 7 2.96 -0.33 5.85
C LYS A 7 1.88 0.73 6.01
N ILE A 8 0.64 0.33 5.81
CA ILE A 8 -0.51 1.23 5.75
C ILE A 8 -1.53 0.79 6.78
N LYS A 9 -2.04 1.75 7.57
CA LYS A 9 -3.18 1.57 8.46
C LYS A 9 -4.43 2.11 7.80
N THR A 10 -5.43 1.26 7.64
CA THR A 10 -6.71 1.55 6.99
C THR A 10 -7.90 1.11 7.86
N LYS A 11 -9.12 1.24 7.34
CA LYS A 11 -10.31 0.59 7.89
C LYS A 11 -10.57 -0.70 7.14
N ARG A 12 -11.16 -1.69 7.81
CA ARG A 12 -11.54 -2.97 7.19
C ARG A 12 -12.40 -2.79 5.92
N GLU A 13 -13.33 -1.83 5.92
CA GLU A 13 -14.22 -1.54 4.79
C GLU A 13 -13.51 -0.96 3.56
N ASP A 14 -12.36 -0.31 3.76
CA ASP A 14 -11.60 0.37 2.70
C ASP A 14 -10.61 -0.57 1.98
N ILE A 15 -10.33 -1.76 2.55
CA ILE A 15 -9.31 -2.69 2.06
C ILE A 15 -9.55 -3.11 0.60
N ASP A 16 -10.77 -3.54 0.28
CA ASP A 16 -11.12 -4.00 -1.09
C ASP A 16 -10.99 -2.85 -2.10
N PHE A 17 -11.36 -1.63 -1.70
CA PHE A 17 -11.23 -0.44 -2.53
C PHE A 17 -9.76 -0.14 -2.84
N ILE A 18 -8.91 -0.09 -1.81
CA ILE A 18 -7.47 0.16 -1.96
C ILE A 18 -6.84 -0.90 -2.86
N ASN A 19 -7.18 -2.18 -2.67
CA ASN A 19 -6.67 -3.27 -3.48
C ASN A 19 -7.00 -3.08 -4.97
N LYS A 20 -8.28 -2.80 -5.28
CA LYS A 20 -8.73 -2.59 -6.67
C LYS A 20 -8.08 -1.39 -7.34
N ILE A 21 -7.88 -0.29 -6.62
CA ILE A 21 -7.19 0.88 -7.16
C ILE A 21 -5.74 0.52 -7.49
N MET A 22 -5.05 -0.15 -6.58
CA MET A 22 -3.66 -0.58 -6.81
C MET A 22 -3.54 -1.59 -7.95
N GLU A 23 -4.48 -2.54 -8.08
CA GLU A 23 -4.54 -3.49 -9.20
C GLU A 23 -4.74 -2.80 -10.56
N ALA A 24 -5.47 -1.66 -10.60
CA ALA A 24 -5.62 -0.87 -11.81
C ALA A 24 -4.32 -0.18 -12.25
N TYR A 25 -3.39 0.06 -11.31
CA TYR A 25 -2.03 0.50 -11.59
C TYR A 25 -1.12 -0.71 -11.82
N GLU A 26 -1.35 -1.43 -12.92
CA GLU A 26 -0.60 -2.65 -13.27
C GLU A 26 0.91 -2.44 -13.15
N GLY A 27 1.57 -3.29 -12.33
CA GLY A 27 3.01 -3.27 -12.14
C GLY A 27 3.54 -2.23 -11.14
N VAL A 28 2.70 -1.35 -10.59
CA VAL A 28 3.13 -0.31 -9.63
C VAL A 28 3.32 -0.86 -8.23
N GLY A 29 2.60 -1.91 -7.82
CA GLY A 29 2.82 -2.55 -6.52
C GLY A 29 1.81 -3.64 -6.22
N ILE A 30 2.14 -4.49 -5.25
CA ILE A 30 1.28 -5.59 -4.79
C ILE A 30 0.81 -5.25 -3.38
N VAL A 31 -0.50 -5.19 -3.19
CA VAL A 31 -1.12 -5.02 -1.87
C VAL A 31 -1.25 -6.38 -1.18
N ARG A 32 -0.94 -6.41 0.11
CA ARG A 32 -1.08 -7.57 0.99
C ARG A 32 -1.77 -7.16 2.26
N THR A 33 -2.80 -7.92 2.64
CA THR A 33 -3.48 -7.72 3.91
C THR A 33 -2.77 -8.55 4.99
N LYS A 34 -2.16 -7.89 5.96
CA LYS A 34 -1.51 -8.56 7.11
C LYS A 34 -2.54 -8.87 8.20
N ASN A 35 -3.44 -7.93 8.48
CA ASN A 35 -4.58 -8.13 9.38
C ASN A 35 -5.78 -7.31 8.90
N ALA A 36 -6.83 -7.98 8.44
CA ALA A 36 -8.02 -7.32 7.91
C ALA A 36 -8.87 -6.65 9.01
N ASP A 37 -8.93 -7.25 10.20
CA ASP A 37 -9.69 -6.72 11.34
C ASP A 37 -9.07 -5.44 11.89
N GLU A 38 -7.73 -5.40 11.94
CA GLU A 38 -6.98 -4.23 12.38
C GLU A 38 -6.70 -3.22 11.25
N GLY A 39 -7.03 -3.55 10.01
CA GLY A 39 -6.76 -2.70 8.84
C GLY A 39 -5.28 -2.54 8.53
N ASP A 40 -4.47 -3.57 8.76
CA ASP A 40 -3.04 -3.57 8.45
C ASP A 40 -2.79 -4.09 7.05
N LEU A 41 -2.36 -3.18 6.18
CA LEU A 41 -1.97 -3.46 4.81
C LEU A 41 -0.48 -3.23 4.60
N THR A 42 0.05 -3.91 3.60
CA THR A 42 1.41 -3.73 3.12
C THR A 42 1.38 -3.60 1.60
N ILE A 43 2.08 -2.62 1.05
CA ILE A 43 2.29 -2.50 -0.39
C ILE A 43 3.77 -2.74 -0.66
N VAL A 44 4.07 -3.74 -1.48
CA VAL A 44 5.43 -4.03 -1.93
C VAL A 44 5.56 -3.64 -3.39
N SER A 45 6.60 -2.88 -3.70
CA SER A 45 6.88 -2.41 -5.05
C SER A 45 8.39 -2.47 -5.34
N THR A 46 8.80 -2.19 -6.58
CA THR A 46 10.21 -1.90 -6.86
C THR A 46 10.55 -0.49 -6.41
N THR A 47 11.83 -0.25 -6.13
CA THR A 47 12.31 1.08 -5.70
C THR A 47 12.02 2.17 -6.74
N ASP A 48 11.96 1.82 -8.03
CA ASP A 48 11.62 2.72 -9.13
C ASP A 48 10.20 3.30 -9.01
N PHE A 49 9.25 2.56 -8.45
CA PHE A 49 7.83 2.96 -8.32
C PHE A 49 7.46 3.47 -6.93
N LYS A 50 8.42 3.62 -6.01
CA LYS A 50 8.13 4.04 -4.62
C LYS A 50 7.42 5.40 -4.57
N GLU A 51 7.79 6.34 -5.43
CA GLU A 51 7.19 7.66 -5.45
C GLU A 51 5.75 7.61 -5.99
N ASP A 52 5.50 6.78 -7.01
CA ASP A 52 4.15 6.52 -7.53
C ASP A 52 3.25 5.92 -6.45
N VAL A 53 3.72 4.88 -5.75
CA VAL A 53 2.97 4.24 -4.66
C VAL A 53 2.66 5.26 -3.56
N ARG A 54 3.65 6.05 -3.14
CA ARG A 54 3.45 7.09 -2.11
C ARG A 54 2.37 8.08 -2.55
N MET A 55 2.47 8.62 -3.77
CA MET A 55 1.49 9.57 -4.30
C MET A 55 0.07 8.99 -4.37
N ILE A 56 -0.08 7.74 -4.80
CA ILE A 56 -1.38 7.07 -4.89
C ILE A 56 -1.99 6.92 -3.48
N VAL A 57 -1.21 6.41 -2.52
CA VAL A 57 -1.69 6.19 -1.15
C VAL A 57 -2.05 7.51 -0.46
N GLU A 58 -1.24 8.56 -0.65
CA GLU A 58 -1.53 9.89 -0.12
C GLU A 58 -2.79 10.52 -0.75
N ASP A 59 -3.02 10.37 -2.05
CA ASP A 59 -4.24 10.86 -2.70
C ASP A 59 -5.48 10.11 -2.20
N LEU A 60 -5.39 8.78 -2.09
CA LEU A 60 -6.44 7.92 -1.53
C LEU A 60 -6.83 8.35 -0.11
N ASN A 61 -5.83 8.56 0.75
CA ASN A 61 -6.04 8.95 2.15
C ASN A 61 -6.70 10.34 2.29
N ARG A 62 -6.46 11.24 1.34
CA ARG A 62 -6.97 12.62 1.39
C ARG A 62 -8.41 12.74 0.93
N LYS A 63 -8.86 11.87 0.02
CA LYS A 63 -10.11 12.10 -0.73
C LYS A 63 -11.15 10.98 -0.61
N TRP A 64 -10.72 9.73 -0.45
CA TRP A 64 -11.60 8.59 -0.72
C TRP A 64 -11.73 7.64 0.47
N VAL A 65 -10.62 7.28 1.10
CA VAL A 65 -10.54 6.21 2.11
C VAL A 65 -9.58 6.59 3.21
N LYS A 66 -9.52 5.82 4.30
CA LYS A 66 -8.40 5.91 5.25
C LYS A 66 -7.23 5.06 4.73
N ALA A 67 -6.08 5.65 4.45
CA ALA A 67 -4.87 4.94 4.01
C ALA A 67 -3.62 5.62 4.57
N GLU A 68 -3.41 5.50 5.87
CA GLU A 68 -2.30 6.18 6.55
C GLU A 68 -1.00 5.36 6.42
N ILE A 69 0.03 5.95 5.83
CA ILE A 69 1.37 5.34 5.79
C ILE A 69 1.97 5.44 7.20
N VAL A 70 2.12 4.31 7.88
CA VAL A 70 2.72 4.24 9.23
C VAL A 70 4.21 3.96 9.17
N TRP A 71 4.69 3.36 8.08
CA TRP A 71 6.11 3.10 7.84
C TRP A 71 6.37 2.88 6.35
N GLU A 72 7.56 3.26 5.89
CA GLU A 72 8.05 2.92 4.57
C GLU A 72 9.57 2.74 4.55
N GLY A 73 10.08 1.89 3.65
CA GLY A 73 11.51 1.62 3.57
C GLY A 73 11.87 0.44 2.65
N PRO A 74 13.16 0.05 2.62
CA PRO A 74 13.61 -1.16 1.93
C PRO A 74 12.82 -2.38 2.42
N TRP A 75 12.38 -3.23 1.50
CA TRP A 75 11.59 -4.41 1.85
C TRP A 75 12.40 -5.35 2.76
N SER A 76 11.80 -5.75 3.88
CA SER A 76 12.47 -6.54 4.93
C SER A 76 12.54 -8.05 4.62
N GLY A 77 12.00 -8.50 3.48
CA GLY A 77 12.07 -9.91 3.07
C GLY A 77 11.03 -10.83 3.73
N GLU A 78 10.13 -10.30 4.56
CA GLU A 78 9.07 -11.07 5.19
C GLU A 78 7.93 -11.34 4.19
N LEU A 79 7.97 -12.53 3.58
CA LEU A 79 6.93 -13.07 2.70
C LEU A 79 5.67 -13.46 3.49
#